data_AF-A0A0Q8VXX8-F1
#
_entry.id   AF-A0A0Q8VXX8-F1
#
_cell.length_a   1.000
_cell.length_b   1.000
_cell.length_c   1.000
_cell.angle_alpha   90.00
_cell.angle_beta   90.00
_cell.angle_gamma   90.00
#
_symmetry.space_group_name_H-M   'P 1'
#
loop_
_entity.id
_entity.type
_entity.pdbx_description
1 polymer ?
#
loop_
_entity_poly.entity_id
_entity_poly.type
_entity_poly.pdbx_seq_one_letter_code
_entity_poly.pdbx_strand_id
1 'polypeptide(L)'
;MTLFAREDLIGGLRDLVQELRRAGQPTGLRIIGGGALALRHYDRRTTADIDALHVNPGDDASVTRIVERIAADRGWQNDWFNFEPANLAPEYGRPVRWESIYDDGLVTIEVAPADALLAMKLRANRPARDTDDIRKLLAICGIETVEAADELFGEFYPGDSLSERAWRMVERILAAGMLERPASPGPIDI
;
A
#
# COMPACT_ATOMS: atom_id res chain seq x y z
N MET A 1 16.60 11.16 6.04
CA MET A 1 15.54 10.16 5.83
C MET A 1 15.90 9.38 4.59
N THR A 2 16.09 8.07 4.71
CA THR A 2 16.45 7.20 3.58
C THR A 2 15.21 6.99 2.70
N LEU A 3 15.40 7.01 1.38
CA LEU A 3 14.36 6.62 0.43
C LEU A 3 14.66 5.20 -0.03
N PHE A 4 13.65 4.33 0.01
CA PHE A 4 13.76 2.92 -0.33
C PHE A 4 13.32 2.67 -1.76
N ALA A 5 14.17 2.01 -2.53
CA ALA A 5 13.79 1.37 -3.78
C ALA A 5 13.01 0.08 -3.49
N ARG A 6 12.39 -0.49 -4.51
CA ARG A 6 11.61 -1.73 -4.37
C ARG A 6 12.45 -2.89 -3.83
N GLU A 7 13.70 -2.99 -4.26
CA GLU A 7 14.65 -4.02 -3.83
C GLU A 7 14.99 -3.90 -2.35
N ASP A 8 15.07 -2.67 -1.83
CA ASP A 8 15.26 -2.43 -0.40
C ASP A 8 14.07 -2.97 0.39
N LEU A 9 12.84 -2.65 -0.05
CA LEU A 9 11.62 -3.14 0.60
C LEU A 9 11.55 -4.67 0.62
N ILE A 10 11.85 -5.31 -0.52
CA ILE A 10 11.88 -6.78 -0.61
C ILE A 10 12.94 -7.35 0.34
N GLY A 11 14.13 -6.76 0.39
CA GLY A 11 15.17 -7.17 1.33
C GLY A 11 14.75 -7.02 2.79
N GLY A 12 14.11 -5.91 3.16
CA GLY A 12 13.61 -5.68 4.52
C GLY A 12 12.49 -6.65 4.90
N LEU A 13 11.57 -6.94 3.97
CA LEU A 13 10.51 -7.93 4.18
C LEU A 13 11.06 -9.35 4.34
N ARG A 14 12.11 -9.71 3.59
CA ARG A 14 12.79 -10.99 3.75
C ARG A 14 13.40 -11.15 5.14
N ASP A 15 14.10 -10.13 5.63
CA ASP A 15 14.67 -10.16 6.97
C ASP A 15 13.57 -10.24 8.04
N LEU A 16 12.48 -9.50 7.86
CA LEU A 16 11.32 -9.54 8.73
C LEU A 16 10.71 -10.94 8.80
N VAL A 17 10.47 -11.58 7.65
CA VAL A 17 9.99 -12.97 7.59
C VAL A 17 10.93 -13.91 8.32
N GLN A 18 12.24 -13.82 8.08
CA GLN A 18 13.21 -14.69 8.74
C GLN A 18 13.17 -14.56 10.27
N GLU A 19 13.07 -13.33 10.79
CA GLU A 19 13.01 -13.09 12.22
C GLU A 19 11.67 -13.49 12.84
N LEU A 20 10.55 -13.24 12.16
CA LEU A 20 9.23 -13.70 12.60
C LEU A 20 9.15 -15.23 12.66
N ARG A 21 9.74 -15.91 11.67
CA ARG A 21 9.86 -17.37 11.67
C ARG A 21 10.70 -17.89 12.84
N ARG A 22 11.79 -17.21 13.18
CA ARG A 22 12.62 -17.55 14.36
C ARG A 22 11.85 -17.35 15.67
N ALA A 23 10.98 -16.35 15.75
CA ALA A 23 10.11 -16.12 16.90
C ALA A 23 9.00 -17.19 17.05
N GLY A 24 8.64 -17.88 15.96
CA GLY A 24 7.74 -19.04 15.98
C GLY A 24 6.27 -18.71 16.23
N GLN A 25 5.89 -17.43 16.19
CA GLN A 25 4.52 -16.98 16.38
C GLN A 25 3.84 -16.73 15.04
N PRO A 26 2.63 -17.28 14.82
CA PRO A 26 1.83 -16.92 13.66
C PRO A 26 1.66 -15.41 13.56
N THR A 27 1.99 -14.83 12.41
CA THR A 27 1.99 -13.38 12.18
C THR A 27 1.34 -13.04 10.84
N GLY A 28 0.27 -12.25 10.88
CA GLY A 28 -0.33 -11.65 9.69
C GLY A 28 0.03 -10.17 9.55
N LEU A 29 0.44 -9.75 8.35
CA LEU A 29 0.72 -8.35 8.03
C LEU A 29 0.04 -7.96 6.73
N ARG A 30 -0.50 -6.74 6.69
CA ARG A 30 -1.07 -6.14 5.48
C ARG A 30 -0.38 -4.83 5.16
N ILE A 31 0.01 -4.66 3.91
CA ILE A 31 0.71 -3.47 3.43
C ILE A 31 -0.24 -2.65 2.57
N ILE A 32 -0.25 -1.34 2.83
CA ILE A 32 -1.05 -0.35 2.11
C ILE A 32 -0.14 0.77 1.57
N GLY A 33 -0.74 1.83 1.03
CA GLY A 33 -0.04 3.06 0.70
C GLY A 33 1.07 2.89 -0.34
N GLY A 34 2.13 3.69 -0.20
CA GLY A 34 3.21 3.78 -1.19
C GLY A 34 4.04 2.50 -1.34
N GLY A 35 4.21 1.75 -0.25
CA GLY A 35 4.92 0.47 -0.23
C GLY A 35 4.17 -0.61 -1.01
N ALA A 36 2.84 -0.72 -0.85
CA ALA A 36 2.01 -1.66 -1.61
C ALA A 36 2.12 -1.41 -3.13
N LEU A 37 2.09 -0.14 -3.53
CA LEU A 37 2.21 0.27 -4.93
C LEU A 37 3.56 -0.18 -5.52
N ALA A 38 4.66 0.11 -4.81
CA ALA A 38 6.02 -0.22 -5.25
C ALA A 38 6.27 -1.73 -5.31
N LEU A 39 5.75 -2.49 -4.34
CA LEU A 39 5.96 -3.94 -4.29
C LEU A 39 5.24 -4.67 -5.42
N ARG A 40 3.96 -4.32 -5.65
CA ARG A 40 3.04 -5.15 -6.44
C ARG A 40 2.53 -4.52 -7.73
N HIS A 41 2.22 -3.24 -7.73
CA HIS A 41 1.38 -2.63 -8.78
C HIS A 41 2.19 -2.03 -9.92
N TYR A 42 3.27 -1.32 -9.63
CA TYR A 42 4.15 -0.72 -10.64
C TYR A 42 5.50 -0.29 -10.06
N ASP A 43 6.48 -0.07 -10.93
CA ASP A 43 7.76 0.52 -10.54
C ASP A 43 7.55 1.97 -10.06
N ARG A 44 7.64 2.13 -8.74
CA ARG A 44 7.57 3.40 -8.04
C ARG A 44 8.98 3.67 -7.53
N ARG A 45 9.71 4.55 -8.24
CA ARG A 45 11.14 4.85 -8.04
C ARG A 45 11.62 4.76 -6.59
N THR A 46 10.89 5.38 -5.65
CA THR A 46 11.21 5.33 -4.21
C THR A 46 9.98 5.49 -3.32
N THR A 47 10.03 4.95 -2.09
CA THR A 47 9.11 5.26 -0.98
C THR A 47 9.89 5.66 0.28
N ALA A 48 9.25 6.37 1.21
CA ALA A 48 9.88 6.72 2.49
C ALA A 48 9.78 5.58 3.52
N ASP A 49 8.74 4.75 3.37
CA ASP A 49 8.27 3.79 4.36
C ASP A 49 7.36 2.72 3.71
N ILE A 50 7.13 1.64 4.46
CA ILE A 50 6.04 0.69 4.29
C ILE A 50 4.94 1.07 5.30
N ASP A 51 3.76 1.40 4.79
CA ASP A 51 2.55 1.55 5.60
C ASP A 51 1.93 0.17 5.84
N ALA A 52 1.79 -0.25 7.09
CA ALA A 52 1.33 -1.59 7.43
C ALA A 52 0.22 -1.63 8.50
N LEU A 53 -0.53 -2.72 8.48
CA LEU A 53 -1.58 -3.06 9.41
C LEU A 53 -1.27 -4.42 10.03
N HIS A 54 -1.37 -4.51 11.35
CA HIS A 54 -1.33 -5.78 12.05
C HIS A 54 -2.57 -6.60 11.73
N VAL A 55 -2.39 -7.90 11.44
CA VAL A 55 -3.48 -8.85 11.26
C VAL A 55 -3.29 -9.99 12.26
N ASN A 56 -4.33 -10.27 13.02
CA ASN A 56 -4.31 -11.41 13.93
C ASN A 56 -4.22 -12.73 13.15
N PRO A 57 -3.40 -13.69 13.61
CA PRO A 57 -2.62 -13.69 14.85
C PRO A 57 -1.31 -12.88 14.77
N GLY A 58 -0.86 -12.33 15.90
CA GLY A 58 0.44 -11.65 16.06
C GLY A 58 0.56 -10.89 17.39
N ASP A 59 1.78 -10.74 17.93
CA ASP A 59 2.08 -9.85 19.06
C ASP A 59 2.72 -8.56 18.55
N ASP A 60 1.95 -7.47 18.56
CA ASP A 60 2.35 -6.15 18.03
C ASP A 60 3.68 -5.67 18.62
N ALA A 61 3.90 -5.92 19.91
CA ALA A 61 5.14 -5.52 20.58
C ALA A 61 6.35 -6.30 20.07
N SER A 62 6.20 -7.59 19.75
CA SER A 62 7.27 -8.41 19.21
C SER A 62 7.56 -8.08 17.74
N VAL A 63 6.54 -7.84 16.93
CA VAL A 63 6.72 -7.39 15.53
C VAL A 63 7.45 -6.03 15.50
N THR A 64 7.01 -5.07 16.33
CA THR A 64 7.64 -3.74 16.42
C THR A 64 9.12 -3.84 16.78
N ARG A 65 9.47 -4.66 17.78
CA ARG A 65 10.87 -4.87 18.20
C ARG A 65 11.74 -5.47 17.10
N ILE A 66 11.19 -6.39 16.30
CA ILE A 66 11.89 -7.00 15.16
C ILE A 66 12.15 -5.95 14.08
N VAL A 67 11.14 -5.14 13.74
CA VAL A 67 11.23 -4.04 12.78
C VAL A 67 12.32 -3.03 13.18
N GLU A 68 12.35 -2.61 14.45
CA GLU A 68 13.35 -1.67 14.98
C GLU A 68 14.77 -2.25 14.90
N ARG A 69 14.94 -3.55 15.20
CA ARG A 69 16.24 -4.21 15.08
C ARG A 69 16.71 -4.28 13.63
N ILE A 70 15.82 -4.62 12.69
CA ILE A 70 16.15 -4.60 11.26
C ILE A 70 16.55 -3.20 10.81
N ALA A 71 15.87 -2.17 11.32
CA ALA A 71 16.24 -0.79 11.05
C ALA A 71 17.66 -0.49 11.53
N ALA A 72 17.99 -0.86 12.77
CA ALA A 72 19.31 -0.69 13.34
C ALA A 72 20.40 -1.45 12.55
N ASP A 73 20.15 -2.71 12.21
CA ASP A 73 21.10 -3.57 11.48
C ASP A 73 21.37 -3.05 10.05
N ARG A 74 20.37 -2.44 9.42
CA ARG A 74 20.46 -1.86 8.07
C ARG A 74 20.84 -0.37 8.03
N GLY A 75 20.94 0.28 9.18
CA GLY A 75 21.15 1.74 9.28
C GLY A 75 19.98 2.55 8.72
N TRP A 76 18.76 2.02 8.79
CA TRP A 76 17.53 2.66 8.34
C TRP A 76 16.84 3.45 9.46
N GLN A 77 15.92 4.33 9.10
CA GLN A 77 15.02 4.97 10.05
C GLN A 77 14.04 3.94 10.68
N ASN A 78 13.67 4.11 11.95
CA ASN A 78 12.82 3.16 12.69
C ASN A 78 11.41 3.04 12.09
N ASP A 79 10.94 4.09 11.43
CA ASP A 79 9.64 4.18 10.76
C ASP A 79 9.67 3.65 9.31
N TRP A 80 10.71 2.89 8.92
CA TRP A 80 10.73 2.21 7.60
C TRP A 80 9.54 1.25 7.43
N PHE A 81 8.98 0.75 8.54
CA PHE A 81 7.78 -0.06 8.59
C PHE A 81 6.83 0.54 9.63
N ASN A 82 5.85 1.31 9.15
CA ASN A 82 4.97 2.15 9.96
C ASN A 82 3.60 1.49 10.18
N PHE A 83 3.21 1.36 11.45
CA PHE A 83 1.92 0.78 11.87
C PHE A 83 0.84 1.84 12.22
N GLU A 84 1.19 3.12 12.26
CA GLU A 84 0.23 4.23 12.46
C GLU A 84 -0.90 4.33 11.40
N PRO A 85 -0.72 3.88 10.14
CA PRO A 85 -1.77 3.92 9.11
C PRO A 85 -3.01 3.07 9.41
N ALA A 86 -3.08 2.38 10.56
CA ALA A 86 -4.28 1.69 11.03
C ALA A 86 -5.55 2.55 10.98
N ASN A 87 -5.43 3.85 11.30
CA ASN A 87 -6.55 4.79 11.24
C ASN A 87 -6.92 5.27 9.82
N LEU A 88 -6.08 4.93 8.84
CA LEU A 88 -6.25 5.30 7.42
C LEU A 88 -6.79 4.15 6.58
N ALA A 89 -6.79 2.93 7.10
CA ALA A 89 -7.42 1.79 6.44
C ALA A 89 -8.92 2.10 6.24
N PRO A 90 -9.46 1.97 5.02
CA PRO A 90 -10.88 2.14 4.81
C PRO A 90 -11.66 1.18 5.73
N GLU A 91 -12.72 1.67 6.37
CA GLU A 91 -13.79 0.80 6.86
C GLU A 91 -14.52 0.33 5.61
N TYR A 92 -13.95 -0.67 4.93
CA TYR A 92 -13.97 -0.84 3.48
C TYR A 92 -15.31 -0.83 2.75
N GLY A 93 -16.45 -0.67 3.42
CA GLY A 93 -17.81 -0.56 2.87
C GLY A 93 -18.31 -1.80 2.12
N ARG A 94 -17.36 -2.62 1.68
CA ARG A 94 -17.39 -3.89 0.97
C ARG A 94 -16.22 -4.76 1.44
N PRO A 95 -16.31 -6.08 1.28
CA PRO A 95 -15.17 -6.97 1.50
C PRO A 95 -13.97 -6.62 0.60
N VAL A 96 -12.77 -6.61 1.16
CA VAL A 96 -11.51 -6.46 0.40
C VAL A 96 -10.85 -7.80 0.20
N ARG A 97 -10.52 -8.06 -1.07
CA ARG A 97 -9.72 -9.21 -1.47
C ARG A 97 -8.25 -8.79 -1.50
N TRP A 98 -7.55 -9.06 -0.41
CA TRP A 98 -6.12 -8.83 -0.28
C TRP A 98 -5.32 -9.74 -1.21
N GLU A 99 -4.17 -9.25 -1.67
CA GLU A 99 -3.26 -10.00 -2.53
C GLU A 99 -2.08 -10.51 -1.68
N SER A 100 -2.00 -11.84 -1.46
CA SER A 100 -0.85 -12.44 -0.79
C SER A 100 0.42 -12.27 -1.62
N ILE A 101 1.47 -11.75 -1.00
CA ILE A 101 2.82 -11.63 -1.57
C ILE A 101 3.83 -12.56 -0.89
N TYR A 102 3.49 -13.11 0.29
CA TYR A 102 4.21 -14.16 0.97
C TYR A 102 3.25 -14.93 1.88
N ASP A 103 3.34 -16.26 1.88
CA ASP A 103 2.64 -17.13 2.81
C ASP A 103 3.40 -18.45 2.97
N ASP A 104 3.86 -18.74 4.19
CA ASP A 104 4.47 -20.03 4.54
C ASP A 104 3.68 -20.81 5.61
N GLY A 105 2.44 -20.39 5.87
CA GLY A 105 1.57 -20.94 6.91
C GLY A 105 1.89 -20.46 8.33
N LEU A 106 3.03 -19.81 8.57
CA LEU A 106 3.37 -19.16 9.83
C LEU A 106 3.33 -17.64 9.69
N VAL A 107 3.88 -17.11 8.61
CA VAL A 107 3.88 -15.68 8.29
C VAL A 107 3.12 -15.46 7.00
N THR A 108 2.15 -14.56 7.04
CA THR A 108 1.39 -14.13 5.86
C THR A 108 1.57 -12.63 5.67
N ILE A 109 2.01 -12.21 4.49
CA ILE A 109 2.13 -10.81 4.10
C ILE A 109 1.26 -10.58 2.87
N GLU A 110 0.30 -9.67 3.01
CA GLU A 110 -0.61 -9.31 1.93
C GLU A 110 -0.46 -7.82 1.58
N VAL A 111 -0.83 -7.45 0.35
CA VAL A 111 -0.90 -6.05 -0.09
C VAL A 111 -2.33 -5.69 -0.46
N ALA A 112 -2.69 -4.42 -0.26
CA ALA A 112 -3.98 -3.92 -0.70
C ALA A 112 -4.11 -3.99 -2.23
N PRO A 113 -5.29 -4.36 -2.75
CA PRO A 113 -5.58 -4.33 -4.17
C PRO A 113 -5.61 -2.89 -4.70
N ALA A 114 -5.48 -2.75 -6.02
CA ALA A 114 -5.37 -1.45 -6.68
C ALA A 114 -6.59 -0.54 -6.45
N ASP A 115 -7.80 -1.11 -6.38
CA ASP A 115 -9.05 -0.36 -6.14
C ASP A 115 -9.08 0.24 -4.73
N ALA A 116 -8.71 -0.53 -3.71
CA ALA A 116 -8.60 -0.02 -2.34
C ALA A 116 -7.53 1.08 -2.24
N LEU A 117 -6.38 0.89 -2.89
CA LEU A 117 -5.32 1.91 -2.93
C LEU A 117 -5.77 3.17 -3.67
N LEU A 118 -6.56 3.04 -4.74
CA LEU A 118 -7.15 4.18 -5.45
C LEU A 118 -8.06 4.99 -4.53
N ALA A 119 -8.98 4.32 -3.82
CA ALA A 119 -9.89 4.98 -2.88
C ALA A 119 -9.12 5.74 -1.79
N MET A 120 -8.08 5.13 -1.20
CA MET A 120 -7.21 5.79 -0.22
C MET A 120 -6.49 7.01 -0.79
N LYS A 121 -5.99 6.92 -2.03
CA LYS A 121 -5.30 8.02 -2.71
C LYS A 121 -6.25 9.17 -3.04
N LEU A 122 -7.49 8.86 -3.44
CA LEU A 122 -8.54 9.84 -3.67
C LEU A 122 -8.97 10.53 -2.38
N ARG A 123 -9.05 9.80 -1.26
CA ARG A 123 -9.33 10.36 0.07
C ARG A 123 -8.24 11.34 0.51
N ALA A 124 -6.99 10.94 0.36
CA ALA A 124 -5.85 11.74 0.81
C ALA A 124 -5.56 12.93 -0.11
N ASN A 125 -5.60 12.72 -1.43
CA ASN A 125 -5.41 13.71 -2.50
C ASN A 125 -4.33 14.78 -2.22
N ARG A 126 -3.17 14.33 -1.73
CA ARG A 126 -2.06 15.20 -1.32
C ARG A 126 -1.42 15.82 -2.57
N PRO A 127 -1.32 17.17 -2.64
CA PRO A 127 -0.71 17.84 -3.80
C PRO A 127 0.68 17.28 -4.12
N ALA A 128 0.98 17.12 -5.40
CA ALA A 128 2.25 16.62 -5.96
C ALA A 128 2.64 15.16 -5.59
N ARG A 129 2.10 14.59 -4.50
CA ARG A 129 2.44 13.23 -4.04
C ARG A 129 1.53 12.16 -4.63
N ASP A 130 0.22 12.44 -4.71
CA ASP A 130 -0.76 11.40 -5.09
C ASP A 130 -1.20 11.47 -6.56
N THR A 131 -0.91 12.55 -7.30
CA THR A 131 -1.41 12.72 -8.68
C THR A 131 -0.97 11.62 -9.65
N ASP A 132 0.32 11.23 -9.61
CA ASP A 132 0.84 10.16 -10.47
C ASP A 132 0.31 8.78 -10.06
N ASP A 133 0.24 8.54 -8.75
CA ASP A 133 -0.32 7.29 -8.21
C ASP A 133 -1.80 7.14 -8.60
N ILE A 134 -2.62 8.20 -8.46
CA ILE A 134 -4.03 8.23 -8.87
C ILE A 134 -4.15 7.95 -10.37
N ARG A 135 -3.35 8.60 -11.21
CA ARG A 135 -3.36 8.38 -12.67
C ARG A 135 -3.15 6.91 -13.02
N LYS A 136 -2.12 6.29 -12.44
CA LYS A 136 -1.79 4.88 -12.68
C LYS A 136 -2.86 3.94 -12.15
N LEU A 137 -3.41 4.24 -10.98
CA LEU A 137 -4.45 3.42 -10.35
C LEU A 137 -5.78 3.50 -11.10
N LEU A 138 -6.17 4.68 -11.63
CA LEU A 138 -7.31 4.80 -12.54
C LEU A 138 -7.12 3.90 -13.77
N ALA A 139 -5.91 3.88 -14.35
CA ALA A 139 -5.58 3.02 -15.49
C ALA A 139 -5.66 1.52 -15.15
N ILE A 140 -5.16 1.12 -13.98
CA ILE A 140 -5.20 -0.29 -13.51
C ILE A 140 -6.64 -0.74 -13.26
N CYS A 141 -7.47 0.14 -12.67
CA CYS A 141 -8.86 -0.14 -12.35
C CYS A 141 -9.80 0.00 -13.57
N GLY A 142 -9.32 0.52 -14.70
CA GLY A 142 -10.14 0.75 -15.89
C GLY A 142 -11.20 1.85 -15.69
N ILE A 143 -10.87 2.87 -14.89
CA ILE A 143 -11.78 4.00 -14.62
C ILE A 143 -11.51 5.12 -15.61
N GLU A 144 -12.54 5.46 -16.38
CA GLU A 144 -12.47 6.42 -17.49
C GLU A 144 -13.31 7.69 -17.24
N THR A 145 -14.07 7.75 -16.14
CA THR A 145 -14.93 8.88 -15.78
C THR A 145 -14.74 9.27 -14.32
N VAL A 146 -14.99 10.53 -13.99
CA VAL A 146 -14.91 11.00 -12.60
C VAL A 146 -16.05 10.43 -11.75
N GLU A 147 -17.21 10.20 -12.36
CA GLU A 147 -18.37 9.56 -11.74
C GLU A 147 -18.05 8.11 -11.33
N ALA A 148 -17.37 7.34 -12.17
CA ALA A 148 -16.94 5.98 -11.81
C ALA A 148 -15.86 5.97 -10.72
N ALA A 149 -14.99 7.01 -10.68
CA ALA A 149 -14.07 7.18 -9.56
C ALA A 149 -14.79 7.51 -8.24
N ASP A 150 -15.85 8.32 -8.30
CA ASP A 150 -16.69 8.66 -7.15
C ASP A 150 -17.51 7.45 -6.66
N GLU A 151 -18.07 6.67 -7.58
CA GLU A 151 -18.77 5.43 -7.27
C GLU A 151 -17.83 4.43 -6.56
N LEU A 152 -16.65 4.16 -7.13
CA LEU A 152 -15.65 3.30 -6.49
C LEU A 152 -15.25 3.84 -5.12
N PHE A 153 -15.06 5.15 -4.99
CA PHE A 153 -14.73 5.77 -3.72
C PHE A 153 -15.83 5.53 -2.67
N GLY A 154 -17.10 5.71 -3.05
CA GLY A 154 -18.26 5.49 -2.18
C GLY A 154 -18.45 4.03 -1.77
N GLU A 155 -18.03 3.06 -2.58
CA GLU A 155 -18.01 1.64 -2.17
C GLU A 155 -17.06 1.40 -0.99
N PHE A 156 -15.95 2.12 -0.92
CA PHE A 156 -14.96 2.02 0.15
C PHE A 156 -15.24 2.94 1.35
N TYR A 157 -15.97 4.04 1.12
CA TYR A 157 -16.35 5.03 2.13
C TYR A 157 -17.87 5.33 2.02
N PRO A 158 -18.73 4.42 2.52
CA PRO A 158 -20.18 4.56 2.35
C PRO A 158 -20.72 5.87 2.95
N GLY A 159 -21.44 6.63 2.12
CA GLY A 159 -22.03 7.92 2.50
C GLY A 159 -21.12 9.12 2.26
N ASP A 160 -19.85 8.91 1.90
CA ASP A 160 -18.96 9.97 1.44
C ASP A 160 -18.94 10.05 -0.09
N SER A 161 -18.58 11.22 -0.60
CA SER A 161 -18.24 11.46 -2.01
C SER A 161 -16.85 12.08 -2.10
N LEU A 162 -16.28 12.08 -3.31
CA LEU A 162 -15.05 12.79 -3.60
C LEU A 162 -15.17 14.26 -3.19
N SER A 163 -14.16 14.74 -2.49
CA SER A 163 -14.01 16.19 -2.30
C SER A 163 -13.95 16.89 -3.66
N GLU A 164 -14.41 18.15 -3.73
CA GLU A 164 -14.35 18.96 -4.95
C GLU A 164 -12.92 19.00 -5.55
N ARG A 165 -11.91 18.99 -4.67
CA ARG A 165 -10.51 18.93 -5.07
C ARG A 165 -10.15 17.60 -5.73
N ALA A 166 -10.62 16.47 -5.20
CA ALA A 166 -10.36 15.14 -5.77
C ALA A 166 -11.11 14.96 -7.09
N TRP A 167 -12.35 15.44 -7.16
CA TRP A 167 -13.13 15.50 -8.39
C TRP A 167 -12.38 16.19 -9.54
N ARG A 168 -12.00 17.47 -9.34
CA ARG A 168 -11.25 18.25 -10.34
C ARG A 168 -9.90 17.63 -10.69
N MET A 169 -9.25 16.95 -9.73
CA MET A 169 -8.01 16.24 -9.96
C MET A 169 -8.20 15.09 -10.96
N VAL A 170 -9.23 14.28 -10.77
CA VAL A 170 -9.57 13.15 -11.63
C VAL A 170 -9.97 13.64 -13.03
N GLU A 171 -10.85 14.65 -13.13
CA GLU A 171 -11.23 15.25 -14.41
C GLU A 171 -10.00 15.72 -15.19
N ARG A 172 -9.07 16.40 -14.53
CA ARG A 172 -7.83 16.87 -15.17
C ARG A 172 -6.93 15.72 -15.61
N ILE A 173 -6.86 14.63 -14.84
CA ILE A 173 -6.08 13.44 -15.20
C ILE A 173 -6.65 12.80 -16.47
N LEU A 174 -7.97 12.63 -16.54
CA LEU A 174 -8.69 12.01 -17.65
C LEU A 174 -8.71 12.90 -18.90
N ALA A 175 -8.86 14.22 -18.73
CA ALA A 175 -8.81 15.18 -19.84
C ALA A 175 -7.41 15.30 -20.49
N ALA A 176 -6.35 14.86 -19.79
CA ALA A 176 -4.99 14.90 -20.32
C ALA A 176 -4.72 13.81 -21.38
N GLY A 177 -5.65 12.88 -21.61
CA GLY A 177 -5.55 11.85 -22.64
C GLY A 177 -5.72 10.43 -22.09
N MET A 178 -5.52 9.45 -22.96
CA MET A 178 -5.66 8.03 -22.63
C MET A 178 -4.73 7.64 -21.48
N LEU A 179 -5.29 6.90 -20.52
CA LEU A 179 -4.52 6.37 -19.41
C LEU A 179 -3.72 5.14 -19.84
N GLU A 180 -2.41 5.15 -19.58
CA GLU A 180 -1.55 4.01 -19.84
C GLU A 180 -1.46 3.14 -18.59
N ARG A 181 -1.81 1.86 -18.73
CA ARG A 181 -1.62 0.90 -17.64
C ARG A 181 -0.12 0.67 -17.43
N PRO A 182 0.42 0.90 -16.23
CA PRO A 182 1.84 0.69 -15.99
C PRO A 182 2.19 -0.79 -16.05
N ALA A 183 3.44 -1.08 -16.41
CA ALA A 183 3.97 -2.43 -16.36
C ALA A 183 4.07 -2.92 -14.90
N SER A 184 3.86 -4.22 -14.71
CA SER A 184 4.14 -4.87 -13.43
C SER A 184 5.62 -4.71 -13.07
N PRO A 185 5.96 -4.50 -11.78
CA PRO A 185 7.35 -4.39 -11.35
C PRO A 185 8.05 -5.77 -11.27
N GLY A 186 7.40 -6.84 -11.72
CA GLY A 186 7.93 -8.20 -11.72
C GLY A 186 7.59 -8.98 -10.44
N PRO A 187 8.15 -10.19 -10.29
CA PRO A 187 7.90 -11.03 -9.13
C PRO A 187 8.44 -10.40 -7.83
N ILE A 188 7.89 -10.85 -6.70
CA ILE A 188 8.35 -10.54 -5.35
C ILE A 188 8.97 -11.82 -4.81
N ASP A 189 10.24 -11.74 -4.40
CA ASP A 189 10.99 -12.88 -3.84
C ASP A 189 11.33 -12.53 -2.39
N ILE A 190 10.47 -12.93 -1.45
CA ILE A 190 10.63 -12.68 0.00
C ILE A 190 11.20 -13.94 0.64
#